data_AF-A0A4Q3A9F6-F1
#
_entry.id   AF-A0A4Q3A9F6-F1
#
_cell.length_a   1.000
_cell.length_b   1.000
_cell.length_c   1.000
_cell.angle_alpha   90.00
_cell.angle_beta   90.00
_cell.angle_gamma   90.00
#
_symmetry.space_group_name_H-M   'P 1'
#
loop_
_entity.id
_entity.type
_entity.pdbx_description
1 polymer ?
#
loop_
_entity_poly.entity_id
_entity_poly.type
_entity_poly.pdbx_seq_one_letter_code
_entity_poly.pdbx_strand_id
1 'polypeptide(L)'
;MKIFSTIAAFAVLAAVPAPAVHAQDKSSARKAQEKGTAQIPRCQRNLGTVAIVEPDNQWWRELSLGSPEAIMRVFVQQSGCFTLVNRGRSMQNRAMERALADQGELQEGSNIGRGQVKAA
;
A
#
# COMPACT_ATOMS: atom_id res chain seq x y z
N MET A 1 -57.45 -20.47 30.78
CA MET A 1 -58.80 -19.87 30.97
C MET A 1 -58.61 -18.55 31.70
N LYS A 2 -58.86 -17.41 31.03
CA LYS A 2 -59.34 -16.11 31.59
C LYS A 2 -58.32 -15.31 32.49
N ILE A 3 -58.02 -14.01 32.38
CA ILE A 3 -58.66 -12.83 31.75
C ILE A 3 -57.62 -11.70 31.52
N PHE A 4 -57.79 -10.99 30.41
CA PHE A 4 -57.44 -9.60 30.05
C PHE A 4 -57.23 -8.58 31.19
N SER A 5 -56.30 -7.62 31.01
CA SER A 5 -56.68 -6.20 30.82
C SER A 5 -55.48 -5.30 30.45
N THR A 6 -55.79 -4.35 29.58
CA THR A 6 -54.98 -3.36 28.87
C THR A 6 -54.53 -2.18 29.74
N ILE A 7 -53.31 -1.66 29.53
CA ILE A 7 -53.03 -0.22 29.63
C ILE A 7 -52.30 0.21 28.35
N ALA A 8 -53.02 0.97 27.54
CA ALA A 8 -52.47 1.77 26.47
C ALA A 8 -51.67 2.93 27.06
N ALA A 9 -50.44 3.14 26.59
CA ALA A 9 -49.68 4.36 26.85
C ALA A 9 -49.00 4.81 25.55
N PHE A 10 -49.64 5.81 24.94
CA PHE A 10 -49.09 6.94 24.20
C PHE A 10 -47.88 6.76 23.27
N ALA A 11 -48.16 7.10 22.01
CA ALA A 11 -47.21 7.35 20.95
C ALA A 11 -46.14 8.39 21.31
N VAL A 12 -44.89 8.09 20.96
CA VAL A 12 -43.95 9.09 20.43
C VAL A 12 -43.29 8.45 19.21
N LEU A 13 -43.76 8.83 18.02
CA LEU A 13 -42.97 8.73 16.79
C LEU A 13 -41.75 9.64 16.98
N ALA A 14 -40.64 9.10 17.46
CA ALA A 14 -39.34 9.74 17.30
C ALA A 14 -38.88 9.45 15.86
N ALA A 15 -39.23 10.35 14.94
CA ALA A 15 -38.56 10.43 13.65
C ALA A 15 -37.10 10.80 13.91
N VAL A 16 -36.23 9.80 14.00
CA VAL A 16 -34.78 10.01 13.97
C VAL A 16 -34.45 10.38 12.52
N PRO A 17 -33.94 11.58 12.22
CA PRO A 17 -33.40 11.84 10.90
C PRO A 17 -32.16 10.96 10.74
N ALA A 18 -32.25 9.92 9.92
CA ALA A 18 -31.08 9.19 9.48
C ALA A 18 -30.16 10.20 8.78
N PRO A 19 -28.85 10.27 9.10
CA PRO A 19 -27.94 11.06 8.30
C PRO A 19 -28.01 10.51 6.88
N ALA A 20 -28.41 11.35 5.94
CA ALA A 20 -28.32 11.05 4.53
C ALA A 20 -26.84 10.81 4.22
N VAL A 21 -26.45 9.54 4.13
CA VAL A 21 -25.20 9.13 3.51
C VAL A 21 -25.36 9.49 2.04
N HIS A 22 -25.05 10.74 1.70
CA HIS A 22 -24.86 11.13 0.33
C HIS A 22 -23.78 10.22 -0.22
N ALA A 23 -24.19 9.21 -0.99
CA ALA A 23 -23.30 8.44 -1.82
C ALA A 23 -22.59 9.46 -2.73
N GLN A 24 -21.39 9.88 -2.33
CA GLN A 24 -20.58 10.73 -3.19
C GLN A 24 -20.38 9.97 -4.48
N ASP A 25 -21.00 10.47 -5.54
CA ASP A 25 -20.81 10.00 -6.88
C ASP A 25 -19.30 10.06 -7.15
N LYS A 26 -18.68 8.88 -7.30
CA LYS A 26 -17.21 8.78 -7.45
C LYS A 26 -16.77 9.72 -8.57
N SER A 27 -15.68 10.46 -8.36
CA SER A 27 -15.17 11.40 -9.36
C SER A 27 -14.94 10.71 -10.71
N SER A 28 -15.09 11.44 -11.82
CA SER A 28 -14.81 10.92 -13.16
C SER A 28 -13.39 10.35 -13.28
N ALA A 29 -12.42 10.96 -12.59
CA ALA A 29 -11.06 10.45 -12.43
C ALA A 29 -11.03 9.10 -11.71
N ARG A 30 -11.78 8.93 -10.62
CA ARG A 30 -11.87 7.64 -9.90
C ARG A 30 -12.55 6.56 -10.75
N LYS A 31 -13.62 6.90 -11.46
CA LYS A 31 -14.31 6.00 -12.41
C LYS A 31 -13.40 5.60 -13.57
N ALA A 32 -12.58 6.52 -14.10
CA ALA A 32 -11.59 6.23 -15.13
C ALA A 32 -10.45 5.35 -14.60
N GLN A 33 -10.00 5.59 -13.36
CA GLN A 33 -9.01 4.73 -12.70
C GLN A 33 -9.54 3.30 -12.53
N GLU A 34 -10.80 3.14 -12.12
CA GLU A 34 -11.48 1.84 -11.99
C GLU A 34 -11.72 1.14 -13.35
N LYS A 35 -11.96 1.90 -14.43
CA LYS A 35 -12.06 1.32 -15.79
C LYS A 35 -10.70 0.96 -16.38
N GLY A 36 -9.67 1.72 -16.03
CA GLY A 36 -8.29 1.53 -16.47
C GLY A 36 -7.49 0.53 -15.64
N THR A 37 -8.07 -0.11 -14.61
CA THR A 37 -7.42 -1.25 -13.95
C THR A 37 -7.41 -2.43 -14.91
N ALA A 38 -6.42 -2.48 -15.78
CA ALA A 38 -5.95 -3.75 -16.33
C ALA A 38 -5.61 -4.63 -15.12
N GLN A 39 -6.32 -5.76 -14.95
CA GLN A 39 -5.97 -6.72 -13.91
C GLN A 39 -4.51 -7.11 -14.06
N ILE A 40 -3.73 -6.92 -13.01
CA ILE A 40 -2.32 -7.28 -13.00
C ILE A 40 -2.23 -8.81 -13.08
N PRO A 41 -1.54 -9.37 -14.09
CA PRO A 41 -1.45 -10.81 -14.25
C PRO A 41 -0.74 -11.43 -13.05
N ARG A 42 -1.30 -12.53 -12.54
CA ARG A 42 -0.75 -13.27 -11.40
C ARG A 42 -0.02 -14.52 -11.89
N CYS A 43 1.21 -14.74 -11.40
CA CYS A 43 1.92 -15.98 -11.67
C CYS A 43 1.61 -17.03 -10.59
N GLN A 44 1.47 -18.29 -11.00
CA GLN A 44 1.32 -19.43 -10.07
C GLN A 44 2.66 -19.83 -9.43
N ARG A 45 3.78 -19.44 -10.03
CA ARG A 45 5.13 -19.70 -9.54
C ARG A 45 6.00 -18.46 -9.68
N ASN A 46 7.04 -18.38 -8.86
CA ASN A 46 8.05 -17.36 -8.98
C ASN A 46 8.88 -17.58 -10.26
N LEU A 47 9.06 -16.53 -11.05
CA LEU A 47 9.80 -16.51 -12.30
C LEU A 47 11.25 -16.03 -12.13
N GLY A 48 11.58 -15.36 -11.02
CA GLY A 48 12.93 -14.86 -10.78
C GLY A 48 12.99 -13.78 -9.71
N THR A 49 14.16 -13.16 -9.58
CA THR A 49 14.34 -11.98 -8.73
C THR A 49 14.60 -10.78 -9.63
N VAL A 50 14.07 -9.61 -9.26
CA VAL A 50 14.23 -8.38 -10.05
C VAL A 50 14.57 -7.22 -9.14
N ALA A 51 15.31 -6.28 -9.68
CA ALA A 51 15.59 -5.00 -9.07
C ALA A 51 15.04 -3.89 -9.94
N ILE A 52 14.42 -2.91 -9.31
CA ILE A 52 14.04 -1.66 -9.97
C ILE A 52 15.06 -0.61 -9.53
N VAL A 53 15.67 0.06 -10.51
CA VAL A 53 16.65 1.12 -10.30
C VAL A 53 16.13 2.37 -10.99
N GLU A 54 16.09 3.48 -10.26
CA GLU A 54 15.72 4.76 -10.85
C GLU A 54 16.82 5.25 -11.80
N PRO A 55 16.47 5.83 -12.96
CA PRO A 55 17.46 6.48 -13.82
C PRO A 55 18.03 7.73 -13.14
N ASP A 56 19.26 8.10 -13.52
CA ASP A 56 19.91 9.31 -12.99
C ASP A 56 19.14 10.59 -13.36
N ASN A 57 18.54 10.62 -14.56
CA ASN A 57 17.69 11.72 -14.99
C ASN A 57 16.24 11.54 -14.52
N GLN A 58 15.85 12.32 -13.50
CA GLN A 58 14.52 12.29 -12.88
C GLN A 58 13.52 13.25 -13.55
N TRP A 59 13.33 13.14 -14.86
CA TRP A 59 12.47 14.02 -15.69
C TRP A 59 11.05 14.23 -15.12
N TRP A 60 10.49 13.25 -14.41
CA TRP A 60 9.14 13.33 -13.83
C TRP A 60 9.01 14.42 -12.77
N ARG A 61 10.12 14.86 -12.16
CA ARG A 61 10.12 15.92 -11.14
C ARG A 61 9.75 17.28 -11.72
N GLU A 62 10.19 17.57 -12.95
CA GLU A 62 9.84 18.80 -13.66
C GLU A 62 8.33 18.89 -13.93
N LEU A 63 7.68 17.73 -14.05
CA LEU A 63 6.25 17.60 -14.25
C LEU A 63 5.46 17.46 -12.93
N SER A 64 6.11 17.59 -11.76
CA SER A 64 5.51 17.36 -10.44
C SER A 64 4.86 15.99 -10.28
N LEU A 65 5.39 14.97 -10.97
CA LEU A 65 4.91 13.59 -10.88
C LEU A 65 5.71 12.81 -9.83
N GLY A 66 5.09 11.78 -9.26
CA GLY A 66 5.78 10.83 -8.39
C GLY A 66 6.75 9.93 -9.16
N SER A 67 7.69 9.28 -8.46
CA SER A 67 8.60 8.33 -9.09
C SER A 67 7.85 7.14 -9.70
N PRO A 68 8.13 6.76 -10.96
CA PRO A 68 7.54 5.58 -11.58
C PRO A 68 7.95 4.28 -10.88
N GLU A 69 9.04 4.28 -10.10
CA GLU A 69 9.47 3.13 -9.30
C GLU A 69 8.38 2.64 -8.36
N ALA A 70 7.64 3.56 -7.72
CA ALA A 70 6.60 3.22 -6.77
C ALA A 70 5.51 2.36 -7.41
N ILE A 71 5.08 2.74 -8.61
CA ILE A 71 4.06 2.03 -9.37
C ILE A 71 4.60 0.68 -9.85
N MET A 72 5.82 0.64 -10.38
CA MET A 72 6.45 -0.62 -10.82
C MET A 72 6.59 -1.62 -9.67
N ARG A 73 6.95 -1.17 -8.46
CA ARG A 73 7.00 -2.00 -7.25
C ARG A 73 5.63 -2.60 -6.94
N VAL A 74 4.55 -1.82 -7.06
CA VAL A 74 3.19 -2.33 -6.89
C VAL A 74 2.86 -3.40 -7.92
N PHE A 75 3.20 -3.21 -9.20
CA PHE A 75 3.00 -4.24 -10.24
C PHE A 75 3.74 -5.54 -9.93
N VAL A 76 5.00 -5.47 -9.48
CA VAL A 76 5.78 -6.65 -9.12
C VAL A 76 5.16 -7.37 -7.90
N GLN A 77 4.82 -6.62 -6.86
CA GLN A 77 4.20 -7.18 -5.64
C GLN A 77 2.81 -7.78 -5.93
N GLN A 78 2.01 -7.08 -6.73
CA GLN A 78 0.67 -7.52 -7.10
C GLN A 78 0.65 -8.58 -8.18
N SER A 79 1.72 -8.82 -8.94
CA SER A 79 1.80 -9.96 -9.86
C SER A 79 2.25 -11.24 -9.17
N GLY A 80 3.07 -11.13 -8.12
CA GLY A 80 3.69 -12.29 -7.47
C GLY A 80 4.64 -13.09 -8.37
N CYS A 81 4.95 -12.55 -9.56
CA CYS A 81 5.80 -13.21 -10.55
C CYS A 81 7.28 -13.15 -10.19
N PHE A 82 7.71 -12.16 -9.42
CA PHE A 82 9.12 -11.98 -9.09
C PHE A 82 9.30 -11.67 -7.60
N THR A 83 10.44 -12.07 -7.05
CA THR A 83 10.94 -11.49 -5.81
C THR A 83 11.54 -10.13 -6.10
N LEU A 84 11.04 -9.07 -5.46
CA LEU A 84 11.64 -7.75 -5.58
C LEU A 84 12.81 -7.61 -4.60
N VAL A 85 13.97 -7.20 -5.08
CA VAL A 85 15.10 -6.78 -4.25
C VAL A 85 15.36 -5.29 -4.37
N ASN A 86 15.75 -4.66 -3.27
CA ASN A 86 16.11 -3.24 -3.27
C ASN A 86 17.49 -3.05 -3.90
N ARG A 87 17.60 -2.11 -4.85
CA ARG A 87 18.88 -1.67 -5.47
C ARG A 87 18.99 -0.17 -5.67
N GLY A 88 17.88 0.57 -5.63
CA GLY A 88 17.86 2.03 -5.55
C GLY A 88 18.17 2.55 -4.14
N ARG A 89 17.74 3.78 -3.84
CA ARG A 89 18.07 4.58 -2.63
C ARG A 89 18.06 3.83 -1.30
N SER A 90 17.19 2.85 -1.14
CA SER A 90 17.13 2.02 0.06
C SER A 90 18.43 1.25 0.33
N MET A 91 19.20 0.87 -0.70
CA MET A 91 20.49 0.21 -0.52
C MET A 91 21.61 1.16 -0.09
N GLN A 92 21.57 2.42 -0.53
CA GLN A 92 22.48 3.48 -0.06
C GLN A 92 22.23 3.73 1.43
N ASN A 93 20.97 3.80 1.86
CA ASN A 93 20.65 3.93 3.28
C ASN A 93 21.20 2.73 4.08
N ARG A 94 21.04 1.50 3.59
CA ARG A 94 21.65 0.31 4.23
C ARG A 94 23.17 0.34 4.28
N ALA A 95 23.83 0.99 3.33
CA ALA A 95 25.28 1.17 3.37
C ALA A 95 25.68 2.16 4.47
N MET A 96 24.92 3.24 4.64
CA MET A 96 25.08 4.16 5.77
C MET A 96 24.87 3.46 7.11
N GLU A 97 23.79 2.67 7.25
CA GLU A 97 23.54 1.91 8.49
C GLU A 97 24.68 0.93 8.83
N ARG A 98 25.32 0.33 7.82
CA ARG A 98 26.53 -0.49 8.04
C ARG A 98 27.70 0.34 8.54
N ALA A 99 27.90 1.54 7.99
CA ALA A 99 28.96 2.42 8.45
C ALA A 99 28.74 2.85 9.92
N LEU A 100 27.48 3.06 10.33
CA LEU A 100 27.12 3.30 11.73
C LEU A 100 27.36 2.06 12.60
N ALA A 101 27.07 0.87 12.08
CA ALA A 101 27.39 -0.40 12.74
C ALA A 101 28.89 -0.54 13.01
N ASP A 102 29.72 -0.24 12.02
CA ASP A 102 31.18 -0.32 12.09
C ASP A 102 31.76 0.70 13.10
N GLN A 103 31.04 1.80 13.35
CA GLN A 103 31.39 2.82 14.34
C GLN A 103 30.86 2.52 15.76
N GLY A 104 30.04 1.48 15.92
CA GLY A 104 29.45 1.12 17.22
C GLY A 104 28.26 1.98 17.64
N GLU A 105 27.68 2.76 16.73
CA GLU A 105 26.57 3.68 17.01
C GLU A 105 25.19 3.01 17.01
N LEU A 106 25.12 1.70 16.70
CA LEU A 106 23.86 0.97 16.63
C LEU A 106 23.36 0.52 18.00
N GLN A 107 22.04 0.58 18.18
CA GLN A 107 21.37 -0.01 19.32
C GLN A 107 21.58 -1.53 19.38
N GLU A 108 21.67 -2.07 20.60
CA GLU A 108 21.77 -3.51 20.85
C GLU A 108 20.61 -4.27 20.17
N GLY A 109 20.93 -5.34 19.44
CA GLY A 109 19.95 -6.14 18.69
C GLY A 109 19.68 -5.71 17.25
N SER A 110 20.36 -4.67 16.74
CA SER A 110 20.21 -4.22 15.34
C SER A 110 20.77 -5.23 14.32
N ASN A 111 19.91 -5.71 13.42
CA ASN A 111 20.26 -6.75 12.43
C ASN A 111 20.86 -6.15 11.13
N ILE A 112 22.13 -5.71 11.16
CA ILE A 112 22.81 -5.05 10.01
C ILE A 112 23.97 -5.88 9.40
N GLY A 113 24.16 -7.12 9.85
CA GLY A 113 25.28 -8.01 9.46
C GLY A 113 25.37 -8.45 7.99
N ARG A 114 26.48 -9.13 7.66
CA ARG A 114 26.78 -9.67 6.31
C ARG A 114 25.81 -10.81 5.92
N GLY A 115 25.64 -11.04 4.62
CA GLY A 115 24.83 -12.16 4.08
C GLY A 115 23.32 -11.90 3.96
N GLN A 116 22.83 -10.73 4.38
CA GLN A 116 21.40 -10.41 4.36
C GLN A 116 20.87 -9.84 3.01
N VAL A 117 21.72 -9.70 2.00
CA VAL A 117 21.37 -9.08 0.71
C VAL A 117 21.25 -10.17 -0.36
N LYS A 118 20.09 -10.25 -1.01
CA LYS A 118 19.82 -11.18 -2.11
C LYS A 118 20.22 -10.57 -3.47
N ALA A 119 20.86 -11.37 -4.33
CA ALA A 119 21.09 -11.02 -5.73
C ALA A 119 19.77 -10.90 -6.50
N ALA A 120 19.70 -9.97 -7.45
CA ALA A 120 18.60 -9.93 -8.42
C ALA A 120 18.80 -11.06 -9.44
#